data_AF-A0A4Y7S474-F1
#
_entry.id   AF-A0A4Y7S474-F1
#
_cell.length_a   1.000
_cell.length_b   1.000
_cell.length_c   1.000
_cell.angle_alpha   90.00
_cell.angle_beta   90.00
_cell.angle_gamma   90.00
#
_symmetry.space_group_name_H-M   'P 1'
#
loop_
_entity.id
_entity.type
_entity.pdbx_description
1 polymer ?
#
loop_
_entity_poly.entity_id
_entity_poly.type
_entity_poly.pdbx_seq_one_letter_code
_entity_poly.pdbx_strand_id
1 'polypeptide(L)'
;MRKSLFFVVMVTLITMVLAVPAFAAGEVQLQVNGDTVPSPDLYLDNDVTMISADTFARLSGADFSENGEVFTITENGKALALTSGKDEAVLGDQPVALPRAAVKTNNVVYVPLRAVSSAFGFEVGWDAEKLLVSLTREETRDGMTPLELLAKSNAACQAVNTYSMDGSFDIDMEIMADGKVMEDAPKNLGMSLTGQIQSDPLQIYITQKVNADEAGQIPEMAVEMYMDEEKMYMKMPGQEWQAMDLPFSPEFWKQQQDIQSDPLKAVAQMKEMGMLVNYGNDTTVDGKDYYVLNASLDVDKFMENFQEMFQQAMQAASSGAAQENPADMQQELQKVMENANLDYFYTILIDKETLISDIINFDAKMDLTMENPDPDTNPGTDQSGEQAPEEIRIRYDMNGQFTISGLGEPFKAPVIDDSVKNPVE
;
A
#
# COMPACT_ATOMS: atom_id res chain seq x y z
N MET A 1 40.28 -45.80 20.41
CA MET A 1 40.23 -44.84 19.28
C MET A 1 38.82 -44.84 18.71
N ARG A 2 37.92 -44.00 19.23
CA ARG A 2 36.50 -43.93 18.80
C ARG A 2 35.82 -42.66 19.32
N LYS A 3 36.56 -41.55 19.38
CA LYS A 3 36.06 -40.21 19.75
C LYS A 3 36.47 -39.11 18.76
N SER A 4 37.17 -39.46 17.66
CA SER A 4 37.57 -38.50 16.61
C SER A 4 36.78 -38.62 15.31
N LEU A 5 35.75 -39.48 15.25
CA LEU A 5 34.88 -39.59 14.06
C LEU A 5 33.57 -38.80 14.20
N PHE A 6 33.23 -38.32 15.40
CA PHE A 6 32.04 -37.49 15.63
C PHE A 6 32.29 -35.99 15.45
N PHE A 7 33.55 -35.56 15.39
CA PHE A 7 33.92 -34.14 15.20
C PHE A 7 34.16 -33.75 13.73
N VAL A 8 34.22 -34.74 12.81
CA VAL A 8 34.45 -34.51 11.37
C VAL A 8 33.14 -34.61 10.55
N VAL A 9 32.07 -35.17 11.13
CA VAL A 9 30.73 -35.18 10.53
C VAL A 9 29.90 -33.95 10.96
N MET A 10 30.30 -33.27 12.04
CA MET A 10 29.58 -32.11 12.59
C MET A 10 30.13 -30.74 12.13
N VAL A 11 31.24 -30.71 11.38
CA VAL A 11 31.86 -29.47 10.85
C VAL A 11 31.78 -29.39 9.31
N THR A 12 31.28 -30.44 8.65
CA THR A 12 31.15 -30.47 7.17
C THR A 12 29.70 -30.30 6.68
N LEU A 13 28.75 -30.02 7.60
CA LEU A 13 27.34 -29.79 7.29
C LEU A 13 26.85 -28.35 7.62
N ILE A 14 27.78 -27.42 7.89
CA ILE A 14 27.50 -25.99 8.16
C ILE A 14 28.06 -25.07 7.04
N THR A 15 28.27 -25.62 5.85
CA THR A 15 28.53 -24.82 4.65
C THR A 15 27.61 -25.32 3.53
N MET A 16 26.69 -24.45 3.10
CA MET A 16 25.59 -24.64 2.14
C MET A 16 24.31 -25.25 2.71
N VAL A 17 23.44 -24.41 3.28
CA VAL A 17 22.26 -23.86 2.57
C VAL A 17 21.97 -22.49 3.20
N LEU A 18 22.60 -21.43 2.69
CA LEU A 18 21.91 -20.15 2.58
C LEU A 18 21.07 -20.31 1.31
N ALA A 19 19.81 -20.69 1.45
CA ALA A 19 18.84 -20.43 0.41
C ALA A 19 18.56 -18.93 0.48
N VAL A 20 19.50 -18.14 -0.03
CA VAL A 20 19.14 -16.83 -0.59
C VAL A 20 18.10 -17.17 -1.66
N PRO A 21 16.95 -16.46 -1.73
CA PRO A 21 16.10 -16.55 -2.90
C PRO A 21 17.01 -16.46 -4.12
N ALA A 22 16.88 -17.39 -5.06
CA ALA A 22 17.51 -17.23 -6.36
C ALA A 22 16.77 -16.08 -7.06
N PHE A 23 17.04 -14.84 -6.65
CA PHE A 23 16.79 -13.65 -7.45
C PHE A 23 17.40 -13.94 -8.81
N ALA A 24 16.62 -13.73 -9.86
CA ALA A 24 17.03 -14.00 -11.22
C ALA A 24 18.45 -13.48 -11.44
N ALA A 25 19.39 -14.39 -11.71
CA ALA A 25 20.77 -14.03 -11.95
C ALA A 25 20.84 -13.19 -13.24
N GLY A 26 20.92 -11.86 -13.11
CA GLY A 26 21.12 -10.95 -14.24
C GLY A 26 20.47 -9.58 -14.15
N GLU A 27 19.57 -9.32 -13.21
CA GLU A 27 18.88 -8.02 -13.12
C GLU A 27 19.55 -7.05 -12.13
N VAL A 28 19.53 -5.76 -12.47
CA VAL A 28 20.07 -4.71 -11.61
C VAL A 28 19.08 -4.43 -10.50
N GLN A 29 19.55 -4.50 -9.25
CA GLN A 29 18.78 -4.21 -8.05
C GLN A 29 18.95 -2.75 -7.62
N LEU A 30 17.96 -2.23 -6.89
CA LEU A 30 17.98 -0.88 -6.32
C LEU A 30 17.70 -0.92 -4.82
N GLN A 31 18.51 -0.19 -4.05
CA GLN A 31 18.23 0.15 -2.66
C GLN A 31 18.20 1.66 -2.49
N VAL A 32 17.27 2.15 -1.67
CA VAL A 32 17.18 3.56 -1.27
C VAL A 32 17.23 3.62 0.25
N ASN A 33 18.22 4.32 0.80
CA ASN A 33 18.43 4.46 2.25
C ASN A 33 18.50 3.13 3.02
N GLY A 34 18.97 2.07 2.35
CA GLY A 34 19.12 0.72 2.91
C GLY A 34 17.89 -0.17 2.76
N ASP A 35 16.76 0.37 2.31
CA ASP A 35 15.58 -0.41 1.99
C ASP A 35 15.60 -0.82 0.51
N THR A 36 15.19 -2.07 0.22
CA THR A 36 15.17 -2.60 -1.15
C THR A 36 13.94 -2.08 -1.88
N VAL A 37 14.11 -1.67 -3.13
CA VAL A 37 13.00 -1.27 -3.99
C VAL A 37 12.58 -2.49 -4.82
N PRO A 38 11.36 -3.00 -4.67
CA PRO A 38 10.88 -4.09 -5.51
C PRO A 38 10.64 -3.60 -6.94
N SER A 39 11.02 -4.41 -7.92
CA SER A 39 10.73 -4.19 -9.35
C SER A 39 10.94 -2.75 -9.86
N PRO A 40 12.13 -2.14 -9.68
CA PRO A 40 12.39 -0.71 -9.92
C PRO A 40 12.37 -0.28 -11.41
N ASP A 41 11.97 -1.16 -12.33
CA ASP A 41 11.99 -0.98 -13.78
C ASP A 41 13.32 -0.39 -14.28
N LEU A 42 14.40 -1.14 -14.03
CA LEU A 42 15.76 -0.78 -14.42
C LEU A 42 16.22 -1.54 -15.65
N TYR A 43 16.96 -0.87 -16.52
CA TYR A 43 17.73 -1.54 -17.57
C TYR A 43 19.10 -0.88 -17.77
N LEU A 44 20.00 -1.62 -18.43
CA LEU A 44 21.33 -1.12 -18.79
C LEU A 44 21.35 -0.68 -20.25
N ASP A 45 21.73 0.58 -20.49
CA ASP A 45 22.06 1.11 -21.81
C ASP A 45 23.53 1.52 -21.86
N ASN A 46 24.38 0.75 -22.55
CA ASN A 46 25.81 1.01 -22.66
C ASN A 46 26.49 1.26 -21.29
N ASP A 47 26.30 0.34 -20.35
CA ASP A 47 26.80 0.40 -18.97
C ASP A 47 26.21 1.52 -18.10
N VAL A 48 25.17 2.22 -18.58
CA VAL A 48 24.42 3.20 -17.80
C VAL A 48 23.09 2.59 -17.34
N THR A 49 22.88 2.56 -16.03
CA THR A 49 21.59 2.18 -15.45
C THR A 49 20.57 3.28 -15.72
N MET A 50 19.50 2.90 -16.41
CA MET A 50 18.35 3.72 -16.72
C MET A 50 17.21 3.32 -15.78
N ILE A 51 16.45 4.31 -15.31
CA ILE A 51 15.26 4.13 -14.46
C ILE A 51 14.08 4.87 -15.08
N SER A 52 12.87 4.35 -14.90
CA SER A 52 11.65 5.13 -15.19
C SER A 52 11.64 6.42 -14.37
N ALA A 53 11.31 7.54 -15.02
CA ALA A 53 11.23 8.84 -14.36
C ALA A 53 10.13 8.87 -13.29
N ASP A 54 9.01 8.18 -13.51
CA ASP A 54 7.94 8.01 -12.52
C ASP A 54 8.42 7.22 -11.31
N THR A 55 9.14 6.11 -11.53
CA THR A 55 9.69 5.30 -10.44
C THR A 55 10.71 6.11 -9.65
N PHE A 56 11.61 6.84 -10.32
CA PHE A 56 12.55 7.73 -9.63
C PHE A 56 11.83 8.81 -8.81
N ALA A 57 10.80 9.44 -9.38
CA ALA A 57 10.02 10.47 -8.71
C ALA A 57 9.35 9.94 -7.45
N ARG A 58 8.66 8.79 -7.53
CA ARG A 58 8.05 8.12 -6.36
C ARG A 58 9.07 7.80 -5.25
N LEU A 59 10.24 7.29 -5.61
CA LEU A 59 11.29 6.89 -4.65
C LEU A 59 12.04 8.06 -4.01
N SER A 60 12.21 9.15 -4.75
CA SER A 60 12.89 10.36 -4.28
C SER A 60 11.95 11.36 -3.61
N GLY A 61 10.64 11.18 -3.80
CA GLY A 61 9.61 12.14 -3.40
C GLY A 61 9.56 13.39 -4.28
N ALA A 62 10.14 13.31 -5.47
CA ALA A 62 10.02 14.33 -6.49
C ALA A 62 8.70 14.18 -7.26
N ASP A 63 8.30 15.24 -7.96
CA ASP A 63 7.24 15.21 -8.95
C ASP A 63 7.84 14.99 -10.34
N PHE A 64 7.11 14.30 -11.21
CA PHE A 64 7.45 14.13 -12.61
C PHE A 64 6.40 14.77 -13.52
N SER A 65 6.84 15.43 -14.58
CA SER A 65 5.95 15.98 -15.60
C SER A 65 6.59 15.94 -16.98
N GLU A 66 5.75 15.82 -18.01
CA GLU A 66 6.15 15.81 -19.40
C GLU A 66 5.48 16.95 -20.17
N ASN A 67 6.24 17.70 -20.95
CA ASN A 67 5.72 18.70 -21.88
C ASN A 67 6.41 18.56 -23.24
N GLY A 68 5.80 17.76 -24.12
CA GLY A 68 6.37 17.43 -25.42
C GLY A 68 7.65 16.62 -25.28
N GLU A 69 8.78 17.19 -25.68
CA GLU A 69 10.12 16.57 -25.60
C GLU A 69 10.86 16.93 -24.30
N VAL A 70 10.29 17.78 -23.45
CA VAL A 70 10.89 18.21 -22.19
C VAL A 70 10.27 17.44 -21.04
N PHE A 71 11.12 16.72 -20.31
CA PHE A 71 10.80 15.97 -19.11
C PHE A 71 11.32 16.73 -17.90
N THR A 72 10.48 16.96 -16.90
CA THR A 72 10.85 17.76 -15.72
C THR A 72 10.64 16.94 -14.46
N ILE A 73 11.71 16.74 -13.70
CA ILE A 73 11.67 16.18 -12.34
C ILE A 73 11.83 17.34 -11.37
N THR A 74 10.89 17.51 -10.43
CA THR A 74 10.90 18.64 -9.49
C THR A 74 10.93 18.14 -8.05
N GLU A 75 11.91 18.61 -7.29
CA GLU A 75 12.05 18.27 -5.87
C GLU A 75 12.34 19.55 -5.06
N ASN A 76 11.48 19.86 -4.08
CA ASN A 76 11.58 21.00 -3.17
C ASN A 76 11.91 22.33 -3.89
N GLY A 77 11.23 22.58 -5.01
CA GLY A 77 11.42 23.78 -5.83
C GLY A 77 12.65 23.77 -6.75
N LYS A 78 13.48 22.72 -6.72
CA LYS A 78 14.52 22.48 -7.73
C LYS A 78 13.95 21.67 -8.87
N ALA A 79 14.04 22.19 -10.09
CA ALA A 79 13.58 21.49 -11.28
C ALA A 79 14.78 21.04 -12.13
N LEU A 80 14.86 19.75 -12.45
CA LEU A 80 15.76 19.17 -13.43
C LEU A 80 15.00 18.99 -14.74
N ALA A 81 15.33 19.80 -15.74
CA ALA A 81 14.78 19.69 -17.10
C ALA A 81 15.69 18.82 -17.96
N LEU A 82 15.15 17.73 -18.50
CA LEU A 82 15.79 16.84 -19.46
C LEU A 82 15.09 16.96 -20.81
N THR A 83 15.84 17.05 -21.90
CA THR A 83 15.26 17.04 -23.25
C THR A 83 15.52 15.70 -23.92
N SER A 84 14.48 15.11 -24.50
CA SER A 84 14.57 13.81 -25.17
C SER A 84 15.71 13.78 -26.20
N GLY A 85 16.56 12.75 -26.13
CA GLY A 85 17.68 12.58 -27.06
C GLY A 85 18.84 13.58 -26.90
N LYS A 86 18.87 14.39 -25.83
CA LYS A 86 20.00 15.26 -25.47
C LYS A 86 20.79 14.69 -24.31
N ASP A 87 22.11 14.72 -24.42
CA ASP A 87 23.05 14.30 -23.36
C ASP A 87 23.34 15.42 -22.34
N GLU A 88 22.47 16.42 -22.25
CA GLU A 88 22.58 17.55 -21.32
C GLU A 88 21.19 17.82 -20.71
N ALA A 89 21.16 18.02 -19.40
CA ALA A 89 20.01 18.47 -18.62
C ALA A 89 20.33 19.81 -17.94
N VAL A 90 19.32 20.47 -17.38
CA VAL A 90 19.48 21.73 -16.64
C VAL A 90 18.79 21.62 -15.29
N LEU A 91 19.55 21.76 -14.20
CA LEU A 91 19.04 21.85 -12.83
C LEU A 91 18.91 23.32 -12.43
N GLY A 92 17.70 23.86 -12.48
CA GLY A 92 17.47 25.31 -12.37
C GLY A 92 18.18 26.05 -13.52
N ASP A 93 19.30 26.70 -13.23
CA ASP A 93 20.15 27.39 -14.22
C ASP A 93 21.49 26.68 -14.47
N GLN A 94 21.75 25.53 -13.84
CA GLN A 94 23.03 24.84 -13.91
C GLN A 94 22.98 23.66 -14.90
N PRO A 95 23.87 23.58 -15.90
CA PRO A 95 23.92 22.44 -16.81
C PRO A 95 24.44 21.18 -16.11
N VAL A 96 23.83 20.05 -16.43
CA VAL A 96 24.16 18.72 -15.92
C VAL A 96 24.44 17.81 -17.12
N ALA A 97 25.68 17.32 -17.23
CA ALA A 97 26.03 16.38 -18.28
C ALA A 97 25.41 15.00 -17.99
N LEU A 98 24.76 14.42 -19.00
CA LEU A 98 24.17 13.09 -18.91
C LEU A 98 25.08 12.07 -19.63
N PRO A 99 25.36 10.92 -19.02
CA PRO A 99 26.14 9.86 -19.69
C PRO A 99 25.33 9.17 -20.81
N ARG A 100 24.00 9.30 -20.78
CA ARG A 100 23.05 8.91 -21.83
C ARG A 100 21.88 9.89 -21.82
N ALA A 101 21.33 10.21 -22.98
CA ALA A 101 20.13 11.01 -23.07
C ALA A 101 18.92 10.36 -22.39
N ALA A 102 18.03 11.19 -21.85
CA ALA A 102 16.69 10.74 -21.49
C ALA A 102 15.93 10.28 -22.76
N VAL A 103 15.17 9.19 -22.66
CA VAL A 103 14.48 8.58 -23.80
C VAL A 103 13.08 8.16 -23.40
N LYS A 104 12.12 8.33 -24.31
CA LYS A 104 10.76 7.81 -24.14
C LYS A 104 10.57 6.56 -25.00
N THR A 105 10.30 5.43 -24.38
CA THR A 105 10.10 4.13 -25.04
C THR A 105 8.84 3.48 -24.48
N ASN A 106 7.96 2.97 -25.34
CA ASN A 106 6.68 2.36 -24.92
C ASN A 106 5.86 3.24 -23.96
N ASN A 107 5.88 4.55 -24.19
CA ASN A 107 5.23 5.57 -23.36
C ASN A 107 5.83 5.75 -21.95
N VAL A 108 6.96 5.13 -21.63
CA VAL A 108 7.71 5.33 -20.37
C VAL A 108 8.95 6.17 -20.65
N VAL A 109 9.18 7.20 -19.83
CA VAL A 109 10.39 8.02 -19.89
C VAL A 109 11.45 7.41 -19.00
N TYR A 110 12.60 7.11 -19.58
CA TYR A 110 13.76 6.60 -18.87
C TYR A 110 14.86 7.65 -18.78
N VAL A 111 15.44 7.76 -17.60
CA VAL A 111 16.50 8.73 -17.28
C VAL A 111 17.73 8.03 -16.69
N PRO A 112 18.95 8.58 -16.86
CA PRO A 112 20.15 7.99 -16.26
C PRO A 112 20.12 8.11 -14.74
N LEU A 113 19.92 6.96 -14.07
CA LEU A 113 19.67 6.89 -12.63
C LEU A 113 20.71 7.66 -11.83
N ARG A 114 22.00 7.43 -12.10
CA ARG A 114 23.10 8.07 -11.36
C ARG A 114 23.10 9.59 -11.52
N ALA A 115 22.96 10.10 -12.75
CA ALA A 115 23.06 11.54 -13.02
C ALA A 115 21.89 12.29 -12.37
N VAL A 116 20.68 11.75 -12.50
CA VAL A 116 19.48 12.33 -11.88
C VAL A 116 19.55 12.25 -10.36
N SER A 117 19.90 11.08 -9.80
CA SER A 117 20.04 10.91 -8.35
C SER A 117 21.06 11.89 -7.75
N SER A 118 22.23 12.04 -8.37
CA SER A 118 23.25 12.98 -7.90
C SER A 118 22.82 14.45 -8.04
N ALA A 119 22.01 14.80 -9.05
CA ALA A 119 21.46 16.15 -9.19
C ALA A 119 20.56 16.53 -7.99
N PHE A 120 19.88 15.53 -7.40
CA PHE A 120 19.05 15.66 -6.21
C PHE A 120 19.79 15.30 -4.90
N GLY A 121 21.12 15.20 -4.95
CA GLY A 121 21.95 15.07 -3.75
C GLY A 121 22.05 13.68 -3.14
N PHE A 122 21.64 12.63 -3.86
CA PHE A 122 21.91 11.26 -3.45
C PHE A 122 23.39 10.89 -3.68
N GLU A 123 23.96 10.18 -2.71
CA GLU A 123 25.16 9.39 -2.90
C GLU A 123 24.81 8.09 -3.63
N VAL A 124 25.52 7.77 -4.70
CA VAL A 124 25.23 6.60 -5.55
C VAL A 124 26.34 5.57 -5.44
N GLY A 125 26.01 4.42 -4.83
CA GLY A 125 26.85 3.23 -4.74
C GLY A 125 26.58 2.22 -5.86
N TRP A 126 27.57 1.39 -6.16
CA TRP A 126 27.45 0.25 -7.07
C TRP A 126 28.21 -0.95 -6.52
N ASP A 127 27.52 -2.06 -6.31
CA ASP A 127 28.09 -3.37 -5.97
C ASP A 127 27.94 -4.29 -7.18
N ALA A 128 29.04 -4.48 -7.92
CA ALA A 128 29.05 -5.25 -9.15
C ALA A 128 28.85 -6.76 -8.92
N GLU A 129 29.21 -7.29 -7.75
CA GLU A 129 29.03 -8.71 -7.43
C GLU A 129 27.56 -9.05 -7.23
N LYS A 130 26.80 -8.09 -6.67
CA LYS A 130 25.36 -8.22 -6.43
C LYS A 130 24.48 -7.57 -7.49
N LEU A 131 25.08 -6.89 -8.47
CA LEU A 131 24.40 -6.02 -9.42
C LEU A 131 23.48 -4.99 -8.73
N LEU A 132 23.94 -4.40 -7.62
CA LEU A 132 23.14 -3.53 -6.77
C LEU A 132 23.56 -2.07 -6.91
N VAL A 133 22.61 -1.21 -7.26
CA VAL A 133 22.73 0.25 -7.10
C VAL A 133 22.17 0.64 -5.73
N SER A 134 22.92 1.44 -4.98
CA SER A 134 22.47 2.00 -3.70
C SER A 134 22.36 3.51 -3.80
N LEU A 135 21.22 4.08 -3.45
CA LEU A 135 21.02 5.52 -3.31
C LEU A 135 20.90 5.85 -1.82
N THR A 136 21.74 6.76 -1.34
CA THR A 136 21.72 7.18 0.07
C THR A 136 21.61 8.69 0.15
N ARG A 137 20.66 9.17 0.96
CA ARG A 137 20.50 10.57 1.29
C ARG A 137 19.85 10.71 2.66
N GLU A 138 20.51 11.43 3.56
CA GLU A 138 19.88 11.85 4.81
C GLU A 138 19.03 13.09 4.56
N GLU A 139 17.73 12.87 4.38
CA GLU A 139 16.77 13.93 4.14
C GLU A 139 16.02 14.30 5.43
N THR A 140 15.99 15.59 5.74
CA THR A 140 15.25 16.11 6.89
C THR A 140 14.47 17.37 6.51
N ARG A 141 13.32 17.58 7.16
CA ARG A 141 12.58 18.86 7.19
C ARG A 141 12.45 19.30 8.63
N ASP A 142 12.87 20.53 8.91
CA ASP A 142 12.88 21.09 10.27
C ASP A 142 13.54 20.18 11.31
N GLY A 143 14.62 19.50 10.89
CA GLY A 143 15.41 18.58 11.72
C GLY A 143 14.77 17.22 11.98
N MET A 144 13.71 16.87 11.27
CA MET A 144 13.01 15.58 11.39
C MET A 144 13.23 14.73 10.14
N THR A 145 13.50 13.45 10.32
CA THR A 145 13.40 12.43 9.26
C THR A 145 11.92 12.13 8.95
N PRO A 146 11.61 11.48 7.80
CA PRO A 146 10.23 11.10 7.47
C PRO A 146 9.54 10.29 8.58
N LEU A 147 10.23 9.31 9.16
CA LEU A 147 9.69 8.44 10.22
C LEU A 147 9.49 9.20 11.54
N GLU A 148 10.37 10.14 11.88
CA GLU A 148 10.18 10.99 13.06
C GLU A 148 8.99 11.94 12.90
N LEU A 149 8.79 12.51 11.70
CA LEU A 149 7.61 13.33 11.41
C LEU A 149 6.34 12.48 11.54
N LEU A 150 6.31 11.28 10.96
CA LEU A 150 5.18 10.37 11.04
C LEU A 150 4.87 9.98 12.50
N ALA A 151 5.89 9.66 13.29
CA ALA A 151 5.71 9.36 14.72
C ALA A 151 5.14 10.55 15.50
N LYS A 152 5.61 11.78 15.21
CA LYS A 152 5.05 13.00 15.84
C LYS A 152 3.62 13.26 15.40
N SER A 153 3.29 13.01 14.13
CA SER A 153 1.92 13.14 13.65
C SER A 153 0.99 12.14 14.33
N ASN A 154 1.39 10.88 14.42
CA ASN A 154 0.63 9.86 15.16
C ASN A 154 0.40 10.27 16.62
N ALA A 155 1.43 10.82 17.29
CA ALA A 155 1.28 11.35 18.65
C ALA A 155 0.31 12.53 18.74
N ALA A 156 0.33 13.44 17.77
CA ALA A 156 -0.60 14.58 17.71
C ALA A 156 -2.05 14.11 17.50
N CYS A 157 -2.27 13.15 16.58
CA CYS A 157 -3.57 12.53 16.35
C CYS A 157 -4.08 11.80 17.61
N GLN A 158 -3.23 11.06 18.32
CA GLN A 158 -3.61 10.39 19.57
C GLN A 158 -3.98 11.34 20.72
N ALA A 159 -3.38 12.53 20.76
CA ALA A 159 -3.77 13.55 21.74
C ALA A 159 -5.22 14.02 21.55
N VAL A 160 -5.80 13.75 20.38
CA VAL A 160 -7.20 13.98 20.04
C VAL A 160 -7.95 12.65 20.16
N ASN A 161 -8.86 12.55 21.13
CA ASN A 161 -9.57 11.30 21.38
C ASN A 161 -10.52 10.90 20.24
N THR A 162 -11.07 11.86 19.51
CA THR A 162 -12.10 11.63 18.50
C THR A 162 -11.81 12.45 17.25
N TYR A 163 -12.00 11.87 16.07
CA TYR A 163 -11.93 12.58 14.81
C TYR A 163 -12.98 12.06 13.84
N SER A 164 -13.31 12.88 12.85
CA SER A 164 -14.16 12.51 11.72
C SER A 164 -13.29 12.23 10.50
N MET A 165 -13.76 11.34 9.64
CA MET A 165 -13.12 11.00 8.38
C MET A 165 -14.12 11.11 7.24
N ASP A 166 -13.72 11.71 6.14
CA ASP A 166 -14.50 11.83 4.92
C ASP A 166 -13.60 11.50 3.73
N GLY A 167 -14.05 10.62 2.83
CA GLY A 167 -13.26 10.20 1.69
C GLY A 167 -14.07 9.78 0.48
N SER A 168 -13.40 9.76 -0.67
CA SER A 168 -13.95 9.34 -1.95
C SER A 168 -12.91 8.52 -2.72
N PHE A 169 -13.39 7.51 -3.45
CA PHE A 169 -12.60 6.50 -4.13
C PHE A 169 -13.22 6.27 -5.50
N ASP A 170 -12.40 6.22 -6.53
CA ASP A 170 -12.78 5.72 -7.83
C ASP A 170 -12.00 4.43 -8.08
N ILE A 171 -12.72 3.36 -8.42
CA ILE A 171 -12.16 2.05 -8.71
C ILE A 171 -12.48 1.71 -10.16
N ASP A 172 -11.45 1.62 -10.99
CA ASP A 172 -11.52 1.07 -12.33
C ASP A 172 -11.15 -0.42 -12.27
N MET A 173 -11.95 -1.28 -12.89
CA MET A 173 -11.83 -2.73 -12.85
C MET A 173 -11.90 -3.32 -14.26
N GLU A 174 -11.04 -4.29 -14.52
CA GLU A 174 -11.08 -5.15 -15.70
C GLU A 174 -11.09 -6.61 -15.25
N ILE A 175 -12.21 -7.29 -15.49
CA ILE A 175 -12.38 -8.71 -15.16
C ILE A 175 -12.27 -9.52 -16.45
N MET A 176 -11.41 -10.54 -16.42
CA MET A 176 -11.24 -11.50 -17.52
C MET A 176 -11.58 -12.90 -17.05
N ALA A 177 -12.30 -13.64 -17.89
CA ALA A 177 -12.55 -15.07 -17.76
C ALA A 177 -11.87 -15.79 -18.93
N ASP A 178 -10.97 -16.73 -18.64
CA ASP A 178 -10.20 -17.50 -19.63
C ASP A 178 -9.56 -16.62 -20.71
N GLY A 179 -8.96 -15.50 -20.29
CA GLY A 179 -8.31 -14.52 -21.16
C GLY A 179 -9.25 -13.63 -21.98
N LYS A 180 -10.58 -13.68 -21.75
CA LYS A 180 -11.56 -12.80 -22.40
C LYS A 180 -12.14 -11.80 -21.40
N VAL A 181 -12.17 -10.53 -21.78
CA VAL A 181 -12.81 -9.46 -21.01
C VAL A 181 -14.31 -9.75 -20.85
N MET A 182 -14.80 -9.64 -19.62
CA MET A 182 -16.22 -9.70 -19.31
C MET A 182 -16.85 -8.31 -19.53
N GLU A 183 -17.46 -8.09 -20.69
CA GLU A 183 -18.01 -6.77 -21.06
C GLU A 183 -19.16 -6.29 -20.16
N ASP A 184 -19.91 -7.22 -19.56
CA ASP A 184 -21.04 -6.94 -18.66
C ASP A 184 -20.60 -6.70 -17.20
N ALA A 185 -19.32 -6.87 -16.88
CA ALA A 185 -18.81 -6.58 -15.55
C ALA A 185 -18.75 -5.06 -15.29
N PRO A 186 -18.99 -4.59 -14.05
CA PRO A 186 -18.76 -3.21 -13.67
C PRO A 186 -17.32 -2.79 -13.98
N LYS A 187 -17.18 -1.73 -14.79
CA LYS A 187 -15.86 -1.20 -15.17
C LYS A 187 -15.38 -0.12 -14.21
N ASN A 188 -16.29 0.71 -13.71
CA ASN A 188 -15.93 1.84 -12.85
C ASN A 188 -16.89 1.89 -11.66
N LEU A 189 -16.36 2.13 -10.47
CA LEU A 189 -17.12 2.24 -9.23
C LEU A 189 -16.67 3.47 -8.44
N GLY A 190 -17.57 4.44 -8.30
CA GLY A 190 -17.37 5.54 -7.36
C GLY A 190 -17.84 5.11 -5.97
N MET A 191 -17.04 5.37 -4.94
CA MET A 191 -17.39 5.12 -3.55
C MET A 191 -17.14 6.37 -2.71
N SER A 192 -17.92 6.52 -1.64
CA SER A 192 -17.67 7.51 -0.60
C SER A 192 -17.69 6.86 0.77
N LEU A 193 -16.87 7.38 1.68
CA LEU A 193 -16.77 6.94 3.05
C LEU A 193 -16.88 8.15 3.96
N THR A 194 -17.73 8.07 4.97
CA THR A 194 -17.84 9.08 6.04
C THR A 194 -17.89 8.39 7.38
N GLY A 195 -17.24 8.91 8.40
CA GLY A 195 -17.29 8.28 9.71
C GLY A 195 -16.69 9.09 10.84
N GLN A 196 -16.80 8.55 12.04
CA GLN A 196 -16.09 9.02 13.23
C GLN A 196 -15.39 7.85 13.91
N ILE A 197 -14.23 8.14 14.48
CA ILE A 197 -13.44 7.22 15.28
C ILE A 197 -13.14 7.90 16.61
N GLN A 198 -13.35 7.17 17.70
CA GLN A 198 -12.93 7.52 19.05
C GLN A 198 -11.98 6.45 19.57
N SER A 199 -10.86 6.87 20.16
CA SER A 199 -9.79 5.98 20.61
C SER A 199 -10.03 5.40 22.00
N ASP A 200 -10.59 6.19 22.93
CA ASP A 200 -10.83 5.77 24.32
C ASP A 200 -12.17 6.34 24.88
N PRO A 201 -13.16 5.48 25.20
CA PRO A 201 -13.23 4.07 24.82
C PRO A 201 -13.33 3.93 23.29
N LEU A 202 -12.87 2.79 22.75
CA LEU A 202 -12.90 2.55 21.31
C LEU A 202 -14.33 2.56 20.79
N GLN A 203 -14.63 3.49 19.88
CA GLN A 203 -15.89 3.53 19.14
C GLN A 203 -15.63 3.92 17.69
N ILE A 204 -16.24 3.20 16.75
CA ILE A 204 -16.08 3.44 15.32
C ILE A 204 -17.48 3.48 14.72
N TYR A 205 -17.80 4.53 13.96
CA TYR A 205 -19.00 4.58 13.15
C TYR A 205 -18.63 5.02 11.74
N ILE A 206 -18.79 4.14 10.77
CA ILE A 206 -18.43 4.35 9.37
C ILE A 206 -19.66 4.08 8.51
N THR A 207 -19.91 4.97 7.56
CA THR A 207 -20.85 4.77 6.47
C THR A 207 -20.05 4.70 5.18
N GLN A 208 -20.20 3.60 4.46
CA GLN A 208 -19.65 3.42 3.12
C GLN A 208 -20.79 3.45 2.13
N LYS A 209 -20.64 4.21 1.05
CA LYS A 209 -21.63 4.32 -0.02
C LYS A 209 -20.99 3.96 -1.34
N VAL A 210 -21.61 3.04 -2.05
CA VAL A 210 -21.40 2.83 -3.47
C VAL A 210 -22.26 3.86 -4.19
N ASN A 211 -21.65 4.70 -5.00
CA ASN A 211 -22.33 5.73 -5.77
C ASN A 211 -23.04 5.08 -6.96
N ALA A 212 -24.19 5.63 -7.35
CA ALA A 212 -24.88 5.18 -8.55
C ALA A 212 -24.05 5.52 -9.80
N ASP A 213 -23.98 4.60 -10.76
CA ASP A 213 -23.31 4.84 -12.03
C ASP A 213 -24.20 5.65 -13.00
N GLU A 214 -23.60 6.35 -13.96
CA GLU A 214 -24.34 7.16 -14.93
C GLU A 214 -25.26 6.32 -15.83
N ALA A 215 -24.92 5.04 -16.05
CA ALA A 215 -25.72 4.12 -16.84
C ALA A 215 -26.92 3.54 -16.07
N GLY A 216 -26.99 3.75 -14.74
CA GLY A 216 -28.06 3.29 -13.86
C GLY A 216 -28.09 1.78 -13.65
N GLN A 217 -27.00 1.08 -13.94
CA GLN A 217 -26.85 -0.36 -13.71
C GLN A 217 -26.48 -0.66 -12.24
N ILE A 218 -25.79 0.26 -11.59
CA ILE A 218 -25.37 0.18 -10.20
C ILE A 218 -26.24 1.16 -9.40
N PRO A 219 -27.19 0.68 -8.58
CA PRO A 219 -27.95 1.55 -7.69
C PRO A 219 -27.06 2.06 -6.55
N GLU A 220 -27.40 3.23 -6.01
CA GLU A 220 -26.76 3.71 -4.78
C GLU A 220 -27.02 2.71 -3.65
N MET A 221 -25.96 2.32 -2.96
CA MET A 221 -26.02 1.39 -1.83
C MET A 221 -25.20 1.95 -0.67
N ALA A 222 -25.82 2.08 0.50
CA ALA A 222 -25.15 2.51 1.72
C ALA A 222 -25.10 1.36 2.73
N VAL A 223 -23.90 1.05 3.21
CA VAL A 223 -23.66 0.16 4.34
C VAL A 223 -23.19 1.01 5.51
N GLU A 224 -23.83 0.83 6.65
CA GLU A 224 -23.42 1.47 7.90
C GLU A 224 -22.82 0.42 8.83
N MET A 225 -21.68 0.74 9.45
CA MET A 225 -21.01 -0.10 10.44
C MET A 225 -20.77 0.72 11.70
N TYR A 226 -21.19 0.19 12.84
CA TYR A 226 -20.86 0.73 14.15
C TYR A 226 -20.19 -0.35 15.00
N MET A 227 -19.12 -0.01 15.70
CA MET A 227 -18.38 -0.91 16.57
C MET A 227 -18.08 -0.20 17.88
N ASP A 228 -18.21 -0.94 18.97
CA ASP A 228 -17.64 -0.62 20.27
C ASP A 228 -16.75 -1.77 20.76
N GLU A 229 -16.27 -1.70 22.00
CA GLU A 229 -15.37 -2.71 22.58
C GLU A 229 -16.02 -4.10 22.77
N GLU A 230 -17.35 -4.22 22.64
CA GLU A 230 -18.08 -5.46 22.90
C GLU A 230 -18.68 -6.06 21.63
N LYS A 231 -19.24 -5.23 20.75
CA LYS A 231 -20.01 -5.70 19.58
C LYS A 231 -19.74 -4.87 18.33
N MET A 232 -19.98 -5.52 17.20
CA MET A 232 -20.12 -4.87 15.91
C MET A 232 -21.60 -4.88 15.51
N TYR A 233 -22.03 -3.82 14.86
CA TYR A 233 -23.34 -3.65 14.29
C TYR A 233 -23.20 -3.27 12.83
N MET A 234 -24.00 -3.87 11.97
CA MET A 234 -24.03 -3.54 10.55
C MET A 234 -25.47 -3.34 10.09
N LYS A 235 -25.64 -2.40 9.17
CA LYS A 235 -26.91 -2.14 8.52
C LYS A 235 -26.71 -2.12 7.01
N MET A 236 -27.24 -3.15 6.37
CA MET A 236 -27.26 -3.28 4.91
C MET A 236 -28.36 -2.39 4.30
N PRO A 237 -28.26 -2.06 3.00
CA PRO A 237 -29.29 -1.26 2.31
C PRO A 237 -30.70 -1.86 2.50
N GLY A 238 -31.63 -1.05 3.00
CA GLY A 238 -33.03 -1.46 3.21
C GLY A 238 -33.26 -2.46 4.35
N GLN A 239 -32.25 -2.75 5.17
CA GLN A 239 -32.36 -3.62 6.33
C GLN A 239 -32.26 -2.83 7.64
N GLU A 240 -32.69 -3.47 8.73
CA GLU A 240 -32.45 -2.99 10.09
C GLU A 240 -31.04 -3.35 10.57
N TRP A 241 -30.59 -2.71 11.65
CA TRP A 241 -29.33 -3.03 12.30
C TRP A 241 -29.29 -4.50 12.75
N GLN A 242 -28.17 -5.15 12.51
CA GLN A 242 -27.87 -6.49 12.96
C GLN A 242 -26.63 -6.47 13.85
N ALA A 243 -26.74 -7.11 15.01
CA ALA A 243 -25.62 -7.28 15.92
C ALA A 243 -24.80 -8.51 15.54
N MET A 244 -23.49 -8.38 15.64
CA MET A 244 -22.51 -9.42 15.37
C MET A 244 -21.48 -9.41 16.50
N ASP A 245 -20.97 -10.60 16.83
CA ASP A 245 -19.81 -10.71 17.71
C ASP A 245 -18.58 -10.11 17.02
N LEU A 246 -17.64 -9.61 17.82
CA LEU A 246 -16.38 -9.13 17.29
C LEU A 246 -15.64 -10.27 16.54
N PRO A 247 -15.02 -9.97 15.39
CA PRO A 247 -14.39 -11.00 14.55
C PRO A 247 -13.15 -11.63 15.21
N PHE A 248 -12.55 -10.95 16.18
CA PHE A 248 -11.33 -11.36 16.87
C PHE A 248 -11.49 -11.30 18.38
N SER A 249 -10.63 -12.06 19.08
CA SER A 249 -10.64 -12.11 20.54
C SER A 249 -10.32 -10.74 21.18
N PRO A 250 -10.82 -10.46 22.39
CA PRO A 250 -10.48 -9.24 23.12
C PRO A 250 -8.97 -9.08 23.34
N GLU A 251 -8.23 -10.17 23.53
CA GLU A 251 -6.76 -10.12 23.68
C GLU A 251 -6.08 -9.61 22.41
N PHE A 252 -6.53 -10.05 21.23
CA PHE A 252 -5.99 -9.60 19.96
C PHE A 252 -6.29 -8.12 19.72
N TRP A 253 -7.53 -7.68 19.96
CA TRP A 253 -7.89 -6.27 19.85
C TRP A 253 -7.05 -5.39 20.76
N LYS A 254 -6.87 -5.81 22.02
CA LYS A 254 -6.03 -5.10 22.98
C LYS A 254 -4.56 -5.04 22.52
N GLN A 255 -4.03 -6.14 21.98
CA GLN A 255 -2.67 -6.14 21.42
C GLN A 255 -2.54 -5.12 20.28
N GLN A 256 -3.51 -5.08 19.36
CA GLN A 256 -3.48 -4.11 18.27
C GLN A 256 -3.61 -2.68 18.80
N GLN A 257 -4.49 -2.44 19.77
CA GLN A 257 -4.61 -1.13 20.42
C GLN A 257 -3.31 -0.71 21.13
N ASP A 258 -2.61 -1.62 21.80
CA ASP A 258 -1.33 -1.36 22.47
C ASP A 258 -0.20 -1.04 21.48
N ILE A 259 -0.27 -1.54 20.24
CA ILE A 259 0.65 -1.18 19.16
C ILE A 259 0.28 0.18 18.58
N GLN A 260 -0.99 0.38 18.22
CA GLN A 260 -1.49 1.61 17.58
C GLN A 260 -1.45 2.82 18.51
N SER A 261 -1.51 2.61 19.83
CA SER A 261 -1.40 3.67 20.86
C SER A 261 0.03 4.13 21.15
N ASP A 262 1.05 3.43 20.68
CA ASP A 262 2.45 3.85 20.79
C ASP A 262 2.96 4.28 19.40
N PRO A 263 3.17 5.58 19.16
CA PRO A 263 3.57 6.08 17.84
C PRO A 263 4.85 5.42 17.30
N LEU A 264 5.81 5.07 18.17
CA LEU A 264 7.05 4.44 17.74
C LEU A 264 6.83 2.97 17.37
N LYS A 265 5.97 2.26 18.10
CA LYS A 265 5.59 0.88 17.73
C LYS A 265 4.78 0.85 16.45
N ALA A 266 3.85 1.77 16.27
CA ALA A 266 3.05 1.88 15.05
C ALA A 266 3.96 2.12 13.82
N VAL A 267 4.92 3.05 13.93
CA VAL A 267 5.90 3.31 12.86
C VAL A 267 6.83 2.11 12.63
N ALA A 268 7.28 1.43 13.71
CA ALA A 268 8.08 0.22 13.59
C ALA A 268 7.32 -0.90 12.87
N GLN A 269 6.05 -1.13 13.24
CA GLN A 269 5.18 -2.10 12.58
C GLN A 269 4.97 -1.76 11.10
N MET A 270 4.74 -0.49 10.75
CA MET A 270 4.63 -0.08 9.34
C MET A 270 5.91 -0.41 8.56
N LYS A 271 7.08 -0.12 9.13
CA LYS A 271 8.36 -0.47 8.51
C LYS A 271 8.56 -1.99 8.40
N GLU A 272 8.17 -2.74 9.42
CA GLU A 272 8.18 -4.21 9.40
C GLU A 272 7.28 -4.75 8.29
N MET A 273 6.08 -4.18 8.10
CA MET A 273 5.15 -4.53 7.01
C MET A 273 5.63 -4.11 5.61
N GLY A 274 6.82 -3.53 5.47
CA GLY A 274 7.38 -3.17 4.16
C GLY A 274 7.02 -1.78 3.66
N MET A 275 6.46 -0.90 4.51
CA MET A 275 6.23 0.49 4.11
C MET A 275 7.55 1.25 4.02
N LEU A 276 7.84 1.76 2.83
CA LEU A 276 8.96 2.66 2.55
C LEU A 276 8.43 4.09 2.60
N VAL A 277 8.99 4.93 3.47
CA VAL A 277 8.51 6.31 3.67
C VAL A 277 9.60 7.29 3.27
N ASN A 278 9.27 8.22 2.39
CA ASN A 278 10.11 9.35 2.02
C ASN A 278 9.32 10.65 2.13
N TYR A 279 10.03 11.77 2.07
CA TYR A 279 9.37 13.05 1.98
C TYR A 279 9.01 13.37 0.54
N GLY A 280 7.80 13.86 0.31
CA GLY A 280 7.43 14.54 -0.93
C GLY A 280 7.79 16.02 -0.95
N ASN A 281 7.32 16.71 -1.98
CA ASN A 281 7.37 18.17 -2.05
C ASN A 281 6.38 18.79 -1.07
N ASP A 282 6.88 19.62 -0.15
CA ASP A 282 6.01 20.41 0.73
C ASP A 282 5.03 21.26 -0.10
N THR A 283 3.79 21.38 0.37
CA THR A 283 2.72 22.01 -0.40
C THR A 283 1.83 22.89 0.48
N THR A 284 1.02 23.73 -0.16
CA THR A 284 0.02 24.56 0.51
C THR A 284 -1.35 24.21 -0.06
N VAL A 285 -2.29 23.81 0.81
CA VAL A 285 -3.69 23.52 0.43
C VAL A 285 -4.59 24.44 1.25
N ASP A 286 -5.48 25.16 0.57
CA ASP A 286 -6.42 26.12 1.19
C ASP A 286 -5.79 27.12 2.18
N GLY A 287 -4.55 27.52 1.89
CA GLY A 287 -3.79 28.48 2.71
C GLY A 287 -3.13 27.90 3.96
N LYS A 288 -3.19 26.58 4.16
CA LYS A 288 -2.41 25.86 5.17
C LYS A 288 -1.19 25.21 4.52
N ASP A 289 -0.05 25.27 5.20
CA ASP A 289 1.17 24.63 4.75
C ASP A 289 1.29 23.20 5.31
N TYR A 290 1.72 22.29 4.45
CA TYR A 290 1.82 20.86 4.76
C TYR A 290 3.25 20.36 4.51
N TYR A 291 3.74 19.54 5.43
CA TYR A 291 4.74 18.54 5.08
C TYR A 291 4.06 17.45 4.26
N VAL A 292 4.77 16.89 3.28
CA VAL A 292 4.29 15.77 2.48
C VAL A 292 5.14 14.55 2.75
N LEU A 293 4.51 13.45 3.13
CA LEU A 293 5.14 12.13 3.20
C LEU A 293 4.54 11.23 2.13
N ASN A 294 5.38 10.60 1.33
CA ASN A 294 4.94 9.52 0.46
C ASN A 294 5.31 8.21 1.10
N ALA A 295 4.48 7.20 0.86
CA ALA A 295 4.79 5.84 1.23
C ALA A 295 4.46 4.87 0.11
N SER A 296 5.36 3.93 -0.11
CA SER A 296 5.21 2.83 -1.07
C SER A 296 5.37 1.49 -0.38
N LEU A 297 4.79 0.45 -0.95
CA LEU A 297 4.84 -0.89 -0.39
C LEU A 297 5.98 -1.72 -0.99
N ASP A 298 6.85 -2.25 -0.14
CA ASP A 298 7.69 -3.40 -0.46
C ASP A 298 6.81 -4.66 -0.42
N VAL A 299 6.32 -5.08 -1.59
CA VAL A 299 5.35 -6.19 -1.72
C VAL A 299 5.92 -7.49 -1.17
N ASP A 300 7.18 -7.82 -1.46
CA ASP A 300 7.77 -9.08 -1.01
C ASP A 300 7.82 -9.13 0.52
N LYS A 301 8.29 -8.04 1.14
CA LYS A 301 8.33 -7.92 2.58
C LYS A 301 6.93 -7.86 3.20
N PHE A 302 6.01 -7.16 2.56
CA PHE A 302 4.62 -7.11 3.00
C PHE A 302 3.98 -8.50 2.99
N MET A 303 4.16 -9.27 1.91
CA MET A 303 3.66 -10.63 1.77
C MET A 303 4.20 -11.57 2.85
N GLU A 304 5.51 -11.51 3.14
CA GLU A 304 6.13 -12.30 4.21
C GLU A 304 5.49 -12.00 5.58
N ASN A 305 5.37 -10.73 5.94
CA ASN A 305 4.84 -10.33 7.25
C ASN A 305 3.32 -10.46 7.34
N PHE A 306 2.60 -10.32 6.23
CA PHE A 306 1.16 -10.52 6.16
C PHE A 306 0.77 -11.97 6.48
N GLN A 307 1.55 -12.96 6.02
CA GLN A 307 1.29 -14.37 6.35
C GLN A 307 1.36 -14.63 7.85
N GLU A 308 2.37 -14.08 8.54
CA GLU A 308 2.50 -14.22 10.00
C GLU A 308 1.34 -13.55 10.73
N MET A 309 0.96 -12.34 10.30
CA MET A 309 -0.18 -11.61 10.87
C MET A 309 -1.49 -12.35 10.66
N PHE A 310 -1.72 -12.89 9.46
CA PHE A 310 -2.90 -13.68 9.12
C PHE A 310 -3.00 -14.94 10.00
N GLN A 311 -1.89 -15.66 10.22
CA GLN A 311 -1.86 -16.80 11.12
C GLN A 311 -2.24 -16.42 12.56
N GLN A 312 -1.74 -15.28 13.06
CA GLN A 312 -2.10 -14.77 14.38
C GLN A 312 -3.58 -14.40 14.46
N ALA A 313 -4.10 -13.71 13.44
CA ALA A 313 -5.52 -13.34 13.35
C ALA A 313 -6.41 -14.58 13.30
N MET A 314 -6.04 -15.62 12.56
CA MET A 314 -6.75 -16.90 12.50
C MET A 314 -6.80 -17.64 13.84
N GLN A 315 -5.73 -17.58 14.63
CA GLN A 315 -5.71 -18.13 15.98
C GLN A 315 -6.58 -17.33 16.96
N ALA A 316 -6.70 -16.02 16.73
CA ALA A 316 -7.51 -15.11 17.53
C ALA A 316 -8.97 -15.01 17.06
N ALA A 317 -9.32 -15.58 15.91
CA ALA A 317 -10.67 -15.54 15.37
C ALA A 317 -11.65 -16.21 16.33
N SER A 318 -12.82 -15.61 16.51
CA SER A 318 -13.86 -16.21 17.34
C SER A 318 -14.43 -17.48 16.69
N SER A 319 -14.84 -18.46 17.51
CA SER A 319 -15.25 -19.80 17.05
C SER A 319 -16.49 -19.82 16.13
N GLY A 320 -17.13 -18.67 15.87
CA GLY A 320 -18.22 -18.51 14.91
C GLY A 320 -17.82 -17.83 13.58
N ALA A 321 -16.63 -17.22 13.49
CA ALA A 321 -16.17 -16.50 12.29
C ALA A 321 -15.42 -17.40 11.29
N ALA A 322 -14.78 -18.47 11.77
CA ALA A 322 -14.05 -19.43 10.93
C ALA A 322 -14.92 -20.64 10.60
N GLN A 323 -15.75 -20.53 9.56
CA GLN A 323 -16.56 -21.65 9.07
C GLN A 323 -15.73 -22.68 8.28
N GLU A 324 -14.56 -22.26 7.80
CA GLU A 324 -13.62 -23.07 7.02
C GLU A 324 -12.42 -23.53 7.85
N ASN A 325 -11.81 -24.63 7.42
CA ASN A 325 -10.60 -25.18 8.04
C ASN A 325 -9.43 -24.21 7.85
N PRO A 326 -8.72 -23.80 8.92
CA PRO A 326 -7.60 -22.86 8.84
C PRO A 326 -6.50 -23.24 7.85
N ALA A 327 -6.25 -24.54 7.66
CA ALA A 327 -5.26 -25.01 6.71
C ALA A 327 -5.68 -24.76 5.25
N ASP A 328 -6.97 -24.88 4.96
CA ASP A 328 -7.51 -24.71 3.61
C ASP A 328 -7.51 -23.21 3.25
N MET A 329 -7.95 -22.34 4.17
CA MET A 329 -7.85 -20.87 4.00
C MET A 329 -6.41 -20.40 3.83
N GLN A 330 -5.46 -20.97 4.57
CA GLN A 330 -4.06 -20.61 4.42
C GLN A 330 -3.52 -21.01 3.03
N GLN A 331 -3.91 -22.18 2.53
CA GLN A 331 -3.52 -22.64 1.20
C GLN A 331 -4.12 -21.76 0.10
N GLU A 332 -5.40 -21.40 0.21
CA GLU A 332 -6.07 -20.51 -0.74
C GLU A 332 -5.47 -19.11 -0.72
N LEU A 333 -5.22 -18.54 0.47
CA LEU A 333 -4.53 -17.26 0.59
C LEU A 333 -3.15 -17.31 -0.08
N GLN A 334 -2.37 -18.38 0.16
CA GLN A 334 -1.05 -18.50 -0.46
C GLN A 334 -1.13 -18.51 -1.98
N LYS A 335 -2.09 -19.23 -2.59
CA LYS A 335 -2.28 -19.23 -4.05
C LYS A 335 -2.65 -17.86 -4.59
N VAL A 336 -3.57 -17.15 -3.91
CA VAL A 336 -3.98 -15.79 -4.29
C VAL A 336 -2.78 -14.85 -4.25
N MET A 337 -1.96 -14.94 -3.19
CA MET A 337 -0.78 -14.10 -3.03
C MET A 337 0.32 -14.43 -4.06
N GLU A 338 0.54 -15.69 -4.42
CA GLU A 338 1.50 -16.09 -5.45
C GLU A 338 1.16 -15.51 -6.84
N ASN A 339 -0.12 -15.26 -7.10
CA ASN A 339 -0.63 -14.75 -8.37
C ASN A 339 -1.08 -13.28 -8.30
N ALA A 340 -0.75 -12.58 -7.22
CA ALA A 340 -1.05 -11.16 -7.04
C ALA A 340 0.18 -10.29 -7.33
N ASN A 341 -0.03 -9.25 -8.12
CA ASN A 341 0.89 -8.12 -8.23
C ASN A 341 0.20 -6.90 -7.61
N LEU A 342 0.88 -6.23 -6.68
CA LEU A 342 0.36 -5.10 -5.93
C LEU A 342 1.31 -3.90 -6.11
N ASP A 343 0.78 -2.76 -6.51
CA ASP A 343 1.48 -1.47 -6.45
C ASP A 343 0.63 -0.55 -5.57
N TYR A 344 1.14 -0.23 -4.39
CA TYR A 344 0.42 0.58 -3.41
C TYR A 344 1.24 1.81 -3.06
N PHE A 345 0.67 2.98 -3.29
CA PHE A 345 1.29 4.26 -3.05
C PHE A 345 0.29 5.20 -2.37
N TYR A 346 0.74 5.91 -1.33
CA TYR A 346 -0.08 6.96 -0.74
C TYR A 346 0.75 8.16 -0.32
N THR A 347 0.08 9.29 -0.26
CA THR A 347 0.65 10.59 0.09
C THR A 347 -0.11 11.16 1.28
N ILE A 348 0.58 11.40 2.39
CA ILE A 348 0.07 12.01 3.61
C ILE A 348 0.49 13.48 3.64
N LEU A 349 -0.48 14.38 3.80
CA LEU A 349 -0.26 15.79 4.07
C LEU A 349 -0.43 16.03 5.57
N ILE A 350 0.67 16.42 6.21
CA ILE A 350 0.75 16.69 7.65
C ILE A 350 0.84 18.18 7.87
N ASP A 351 -0.17 18.76 8.52
CA ASP A 351 -0.26 20.20 8.78
C ASP A 351 0.99 20.66 9.56
N LYS A 352 1.70 21.67 9.05
CA LYS A 352 2.99 22.08 9.64
C LYS A 352 2.84 22.70 11.04
N GLU A 353 1.68 23.24 11.38
CA GLU A 353 1.41 23.88 12.66
C GLU A 353 0.95 22.88 13.70
N THR A 354 -0.01 22.02 13.34
CA THR A 354 -0.67 21.10 14.28
C THR A 354 -0.04 19.71 14.31
N LEU A 355 0.72 19.37 13.26
CA LEU A 355 1.24 18.03 12.97
C LEU A 355 0.16 16.96 12.79
N ILE A 356 -1.10 17.34 12.58
CA ILE A 356 -2.16 16.39 12.25
C ILE A 356 -2.07 16.01 10.77
N SER A 357 -2.24 14.72 10.48
CA SER A 357 -2.45 14.25 9.11
C SER A 357 -3.85 14.66 8.65
N ASP A 358 -3.98 15.74 7.89
CA ASP A 358 -5.29 16.25 7.45
C ASP A 358 -5.78 15.53 6.20
N ILE A 359 -4.90 15.21 5.25
CA ILE A 359 -5.26 14.71 3.93
C ILE A 359 -4.39 13.50 3.59
N ILE A 360 -5.02 12.43 3.11
CA ILE A 360 -4.35 11.21 2.66
C ILE A 360 -4.86 10.89 1.27
N ASN A 361 -3.98 10.91 0.28
CA ASN A 361 -4.27 10.44 -1.08
C ASN A 361 -3.74 9.03 -1.23
N PHE A 362 -4.45 8.15 -1.93
CA PHE A 362 -3.99 6.80 -2.24
C PHE A 362 -4.14 6.51 -3.73
N ASP A 363 -3.24 5.68 -4.24
CA ASP A 363 -3.12 5.18 -5.61
C ASP A 363 -2.70 3.73 -5.48
N ALA A 364 -3.58 2.81 -5.86
CA ALA A 364 -3.39 1.39 -5.66
C ALA A 364 -3.77 0.63 -6.92
N LYS A 365 -2.85 -0.21 -7.39
CA LYS A 365 -3.08 -1.09 -8.53
C LYS A 365 -2.89 -2.52 -8.08
N MET A 366 -3.78 -3.39 -8.53
CA MET A 366 -3.60 -4.82 -8.34
C MET A 366 -3.89 -5.54 -9.64
N ASP A 367 -3.12 -6.58 -9.86
CA ASP A 367 -3.37 -7.59 -10.88
C ASP A 367 -3.37 -8.94 -10.18
N LEU A 368 -4.54 -9.56 -10.09
CA LEU A 368 -4.73 -10.82 -9.40
C LEU A 368 -5.25 -11.86 -10.39
N THR A 369 -4.61 -13.02 -10.43
CA THR A 369 -5.10 -14.19 -11.18
C THR A 369 -5.52 -15.28 -10.21
N MET A 370 -6.74 -15.77 -10.36
CA MET A 370 -7.31 -16.86 -9.56
C MET A 370 -7.64 -18.03 -10.48
N GLU A 371 -7.14 -19.21 -10.15
CA GLU A 371 -7.51 -20.45 -10.80
C GLU A 371 -8.74 -21.05 -10.10
N ASN A 372 -9.69 -21.56 -10.87
CA ASN A 372 -10.83 -22.27 -10.32
C ASN A 372 -10.35 -23.63 -9.78
N PRO A 373 -10.49 -23.90 -8.46
CA PRO A 373 -9.94 -25.10 -7.85
C PRO A 373 -10.65 -26.39 -8.31
N ASP A 374 -11.84 -26.31 -8.92
CA ASP A 374 -12.52 -27.50 -9.49
C ASP A 374 -13.51 -27.15 -10.63
N PRO A 375 -13.06 -27.15 -11.91
CA PRO A 375 -13.93 -26.88 -13.06
C PRO A 375 -14.94 -28.01 -13.36
N ASP A 376 -14.79 -29.19 -12.76
CA ASP A 376 -15.57 -30.40 -13.07
C ASP A 376 -16.51 -30.86 -11.94
N THR A 377 -16.30 -30.49 -10.67
CA THR A 377 -17.16 -30.95 -9.54
C THR A 377 -18.00 -29.89 -8.84
N ASN A 378 -17.86 -28.61 -9.19
CA ASN A 378 -18.76 -27.57 -8.71
C ASN A 378 -19.77 -27.21 -9.82
N PRO A 379 -20.95 -27.85 -9.88
CA PRO A 379 -22.05 -27.39 -10.72
C PRO A 379 -22.65 -26.15 -10.06
N GLY A 380 -21.88 -25.07 -9.98
CA GLY A 380 -22.41 -23.73 -10.05
C GLY A 380 -22.94 -23.54 -11.46
N THR A 381 -24.02 -24.25 -11.80
CA THR A 381 -24.87 -23.85 -12.90
C THR A 381 -25.34 -22.45 -12.55
N ASP A 382 -24.70 -21.44 -13.13
CA ASP A 382 -25.49 -20.31 -13.54
C ASP A 382 -26.64 -20.87 -14.38
N GLN A 383 -27.83 -20.31 -14.23
CA GLN A 383 -29.08 -20.87 -14.79
C GLN A 383 -29.07 -20.94 -16.34
N SER A 384 -27.96 -20.55 -16.96
CA SER A 384 -27.60 -20.53 -18.37
C SER A 384 -26.97 -21.84 -18.91
N GLY A 385 -26.38 -22.69 -18.05
CA GLY A 385 -25.74 -23.95 -18.48
C GLY A 385 -24.34 -23.81 -19.09
N GLU A 386 -23.63 -22.71 -18.83
CA GLU A 386 -22.23 -22.52 -19.23
C GLU A 386 -21.27 -23.10 -18.17
N GLN A 387 -20.14 -23.63 -18.63
CA GLN A 387 -19.06 -24.16 -17.78
C GLN A 387 -18.38 -23.00 -17.04
N ALA A 388 -18.12 -23.14 -15.75
CA ALA A 388 -17.41 -22.13 -14.98
C ALA A 388 -16.01 -21.89 -15.58
N PRO A 389 -15.52 -20.64 -15.61
CA PRO A 389 -14.18 -20.35 -16.14
C PRO A 389 -13.11 -21.11 -15.37
N GLU A 390 -12.05 -21.51 -16.07
CA GLU A 390 -10.87 -22.15 -15.48
C GLU A 390 -10.00 -21.11 -14.77
N GLU A 391 -9.93 -19.90 -15.31
CA GLU A 391 -9.15 -18.79 -14.78
C GLU A 391 -9.98 -17.50 -14.74
N ILE A 392 -9.90 -16.78 -13.62
CA ILE A 392 -10.41 -15.41 -13.48
C ILE A 392 -9.23 -14.50 -13.16
N ARG A 393 -9.03 -13.47 -13.99
CA ARG A 393 -8.05 -12.41 -13.73
C ARG A 393 -8.77 -11.10 -13.48
N ILE A 394 -8.41 -10.43 -12.40
CA ILE A 394 -8.95 -9.14 -12.00
C ILE A 394 -7.81 -8.14 -11.98
N ARG A 395 -7.91 -7.11 -12.81
CA ARG A 395 -7.10 -5.91 -12.64
C ARG A 395 -7.95 -4.83 -12.03
N TYR A 396 -7.45 -4.16 -10.99
CA TYR A 396 -8.07 -2.95 -10.48
C TYR A 396 -7.05 -1.82 -10.40
N ASP A 397 -7.53 -0.60 -10.64
CA ASP A 397 -6.85 0.66 -10.38
C ASP A 397 -7.77 1.48 -9.47
N MET A 398 -7.27 1.84 -8.30
CA MET A 398 -8.03 2.54 -7.27
C MET A 398 -7.29 3.83 -6.91
N ASN A 399 -8.00 4.94 -7.01
CA ASN A 399 -7.50 6.25 -6.63
C ASN A 399 -8.48 6.97 -5.72
N GLY A 400 -7.96 7.88 -4.91
CA GLY A 400 -8.82 8.81 -4.19
C GLY A 400 -8.16 9.43 -2.98
N GLN A 401 -9.01 9.93 -2.09
CA GLN A 401 -8.60 10.80 -0.99
C GLN A 401 -9.45 10.56 0.25
N PHE A 402 -8.80 10.65 1.41
CA PHE A 402 -9.43 10.85 2.71
C PHE A 402 -9.00 12.18 3.31
N THR A 403 -9.90 12.76 4.08
CA THR A 403 -9.64 13.92 4.92
C THR A 403 -10.00 13.60 6.36
N ILE A 404 -9.20 14.08 7.28
CA ILE A 404 -9.45 14.00 8.73
C ILE A 404 -9.89 15.38 9.20
N SER A 405 -10.97 15.41 9.97
CA SER A 405 -11.58 16.65 10.46
C SER A 405 -12.24 16.42 11.82
N GLY A 406 -12.94 17.44 12.35
CA GLY A 406 -13.74 17.29 13.58
C GLY A 406 -12.94 16.85 14.81
N LEU A 407 -11.67 17.27 14.90
CA LEU A 407 -10.75 16.87 15.97
C LEU A 407 -11.30 17.26 17.35
N GLY A 408 -11.52 16.26 18.21
CA GLY A 408 -11.98 16.40 19.59
C GLY A 408 -13.48 16.66 19.72
N GLU A 409 -14.24 16.62 18.62
CA GLU A 409 -15.69 16.68 18.69
C GLU A 409 -16.27 15.44 19.40
N PRO A 410 -17.39 15.57 20.13
CA PRO A 410 -18.04 14.42 20.73
C PRO A 410 -18.43 13.37 19.68
N PHE A 411 -18.13 12.10 19.97
CA PHE A 411 -18.52 10.98 19.11
C PHE A 411 -20.05 10.88 18.99
N LYS A 412 -20.53 10.71 17.76
CA LYS A 412 -21.97 10.61 17.43
C LYS A 412 -22.33 9.16 17.10
N ALA A 413 -22.66 8.37 18.12
CA ALA A 413 -23.12 7.00 17.93
C ALA A 413 -24.47 6.94 17.18
N PRO A 414 -24.69 5.94 16.32
CA PRO A 414 -25.98 5.74 15.67
C PRO A 414 -27.05 5.28 16.67
N VAL A 415 -28.31 5.52 16.31
CA VAL A 415 -29.45 5.01 17.07
C VAL A 415 -29.70 3.56 16.65
N ILE A 416 -29.46 2.64 17.58
CA ILE A 416 -29.69 1.19 17.42
C ILE A 416 -30.68 0.75 18.49
N ASP A 417 -31.73 0.03 18.08
CA ASP A 417 -32.80 -0.46 18.96
C ASP A 417 -32.24 -1.41 20.04
N ASP A 418 -32.74 -1.29 21.27
CA ASP A 418 -32.29 -2.10 22.41
C ASP A 418 -32.53 -3.60 22.20
N SER A 419 -33.56 -3.97 21.42
CA SER A 419 -33.84 -5.37 21.05
C SER A 419 -32.76 -5.99 20.16
N VAL A 420 -32.01 -5.16 19.41
CA VAL A 420 -30.86 -5.59 18.60
C VAL A 420 -29.62 -5.71 19.47
N LYS A 421 -29.43 -4.80 20.44
CA LYS A 421 -28.29 -4.85 21.37
C LYS A 421 -28.35 -6.04 22.32
N ASN A 422 -29.56 -6.34 22.81
CA ASN A 422 -29.86 -7.43 23.75
C ASN A 422 -30.92 -8.36 23.16
N PRO A 423 -30.57 -9.24 22.21
CA PRO A 423 -31.51 -10.24 21.71
C PRO A 423 -31.97 -11.10 22.89
N VAL A 424 -33.29 -11.17 23.09
CA VAL A 424 -33.87 -12.04 24.12
C VAL A 424 -33.61 -13.48 23.69
N GLU A 425 -32.82 -14.21 24.48
CA GLU A 425 -32.51 -15.64 24.27
C GLU A 425 -33.76 -16.54 24.19
#